data_AF-A0A132C872-F1
#
_entry.id   AF-A0A132C872-F1
#
_cell.length_a   1.000
_cell.length_b   1.000
_cell.length_c   1.000
_cell.angle_alpha   90.00
_cell.angle_beta   90.00
_cell.angle_gamma   90.00
#
_symmetry.space_group_name_H-M   'P 1'
#
loop_
_entity.id
_entity.type
_entity.pdbx_description
1 polymer ?
#
loop_
_entity_poly.entity_id
_entity_poly.type
_entity_poly.pdbx_seq_one_letter_code
_entity_poly.pdbx_strand_id
1 'polypeptide(L)' 'MATLEAFRCVLDDARTPEIIRHHIIDSLQYALRNYGQVFTAKEVAWLTAWNDPRIPLAARKELEKRAPAVAAR' A
#
# COMPACT_ATOMS: atom_id res chain seq x y z
N MET A 1 10.66 -3.68 -2.78
CA MET A 1 9.96 -3.39 -4.05
C MET A 1 9.35 -4.63 -4.69
N ALA A 2 10.13 -5.66 -5.03
CA ALA A 2 9.66 -6.87 -5.73
C ALA A 2 8.41 -7.53 -5.09
N THR A 3 8.32 -7.57 -3.76
CA THR A 3 7.16 -8.12 -3.04
C THR A 3 5.88 -7.33 -3.26
N LEU A 4 5.94 -5.99 -3.26
CA LEU A 4 4.76 -5.14 -3.48
C LEU A 4 4.28 -5.21 -4.93
N GLU A 5 5.22 -5.34 -5.87
CA GLU A 5 4.91 -5.56 -7.28
C GLU A 5 4.23 -6.93 -7.49
N ALA A 6 4.72 -7.98 -6.83
CA ALA A 6 4.06 -9.30 -6.84
C ALA A 6 2.64 -9.24 -6.27
N PHE A 7 2.43 -8.52 -5.16
CA PHE A 7 1.08 -8.32 -4.61
C PHE A 7 0.15 -7.61 -5.60
N ARG A 8 0.66 -6.59 -6.30
CA ARG A 8 -0.12 -5.91 -7.34
C ARG A 8 -0.50 -6.84 -8.48
N CYS A 9 0.42 -7.66 -8.97
CA CYS A 9 0.10 -8.65 -10.01
C CYS A 9 -1.03 -9.60 -9.56
N VAL A 10 -1.02 -10.04 -8.30
CA VAL A 10 -2.06 -10.93 -7.75
C VAL A 10 -3.41 -10.21 -7.62
N LEU A 11 -3.40 -8.93 -7.22
CA LEU A 11 -4.61 -8.13 -7.05
C LEU A 11 -5.25 -7.73 -8.38
N ASP A 12 -4.43 -7.46 -9.40
CA ASP A 12 -4.86 -7.12 -10.76
C ASP A 12 -5.30 -8.38 -11.56
N ASP A 13 -4.90 -9.59 -11.16
CA ASP A 13 -5.37 -10.83 -11.81
C ASP A 13 -6.82 -11.15 -11.40
N ALA A 14 -7.73 -11.06 -12.38
CA ALA A 14 -9.14 -11.37 -12.23
C ALA A 14 -9.39 -12.83 -11.79
N ARG A 15 -8.49 -13.76 -12.13
CA ARG A 15 -8.58 -15.19 -11.79
C ARG A 15 -8.20 -15.47 -10.33
N THR A 16 -7.56 -14.53 -9.65
CA THR A 16 -7.24 -14.68 -8.23
C THR A 16 -8.55 -14.76 -7.43
N PRO A 17 -8.72 -15.72 -6.51
CA PRO A 17 -9.89 -15.75 -5.64
C PRO A 17 -9.99 -14.48 -4.77
N GLU A 18 -11.22 -13.99 -4.55
CA GLU A 18 -11.45 -12.78 -3.74
C GLU A 18 -10.89 -12.86 -2.33
N ILE A 19 -10.95 -14.04 -1.71
CA ILE A 19 -10.39 -14.28 -0.37
C ILE A 19 -8.87 -13.98 -0.31
N ILE A 20 -8.13 -14.30 -1.37
CA ILE A 20 -6.69 -14.04 -1.44
C ILE A 20 -6.44 -12.54 -1.64
N ARG A 21 -7.23 -11.90 -2.51
CA ARG A 21 -7.14 -10.45 -2.73
C ARG A 21 -7.42 -9.68 -1.44
N HIS A 22 -8.47 -10.04 -0.70
CA HIS A 22 -8.77 -9.43 0.60
C HIS A 22 -7.66 -9.68 1.62
N HIS A 23 -7.13 -10.91 1.71
CA HIS A 23 -6.06 -11.22 2.65
C HIS A 23 -4.78 -10.40 2.42
N ILE A 24 -4.40 -10.17 1.17
CA ILE A 24 -3.25 -9.32 0.82
C ILE A 24 -3.51 -7.89 1.27
N ILE A 25 -4.70 -7.36 0.97
CA ILE A 25 -5.10 -6.00 1.35
C ILE A 25 -5.11 -5.82 2.87
N ASP A 26 -5.70 -6.76 3.62
CA ASP A 26 -5.74 -6.71 5.08
C ASP A 26 -4.34 -6.82 5.69
N SER A 27 -3.49 -7.70 5.16
CA SER A 27 -2.10 -7.84 5.61
C SER A 27 -1.29 -6.58 5.35
N LEU A 28 -1.47 -5.95 4.18
CA LEU A 28 -0.80 -4.69 3.84
C LEU A 28 -1.25 -3.55 4.75
N GLN A 29 -2.55 -3.46 5.04
CA GLN A 29 -3.09 -2.49 6.01
C GLN A 29 -2.49 -2.67 7.40
N TYR A 30 -2.46 -3.91 7.88
CA TYR A 30 -1.90 -4.24 9.19
C TYR A 30 -0.42 -3.87 9.25
N ALA A 31 0.36 -4.20 8.23
CA ALA A 31 1.78 -3.86 8.15
C ALA A 31 2.01 -2.35 8.14
N LEU A 32 1.24 -1.59 7.34
CA LEU A 32 1.38 -0.13 7.28
C LEU A 32 1.03 0.55 8.61
N ARG A 33 -0.01 0.06 9.30
CA ARG A 33 -0.46 0.64 10.58
C ARG A 33 0.48 0.35 11.74
N ASN A 34 1.03 -0.86 11.82
CA ASN A 34 1.78 -1.32 13.00
C ASN A 34 3.30 -1.31 12.80
N TYR A 35 3.75 -1.45 11.55
CA TYR A 35 5.16 -1.60 11.20
C TYR A 35 5.58 -0.66 10.07
N GLY A 36 4.87 0.46 9.85
CA GLY A 36 5.12 1.34 8.71
C GLY A 36 6.57 1.85 8.57
N GLN A 37 7.38 1.81 9.65
CA GLN A 37 8.80 2.16 9.63
C GLN A 37 9.68 1.20 8.83
N VAL A 38 9.20 -0.01 8.52
CA VAL A 38 9.94 -0.99 7.71
C VAL A 38 9.85 -0.69 6.21
N PHE A 39 8.91 0.16 5.79
CA PHE A 39 8.75 0.55 4.40
C PHE A 39 9.72 1.68 4.06
N THR A 40 10.41 1.53 2.94
CA THR A 40 11.27 2.59 2.42
C THR A 40 10.43 3.75 1.88
N ALA A 41 11.01 4.96 1.79
CA ALA A 41 10.34 6.12 1.22
C ALA A 41 9.83 5.88 -0.22
N LYS A 42 10.57 5.09 -1.01
CA LYS A 42 10.17 4.72 -2.38
C LYS A 42 8.94 3.80 -2.39
N GLU A 43 8.88 2.84 -1.48
CA GLU A 43 7.74 1.92 -1.36
C GLU A 43 6.50 2.66 -0.85
N VAL A 44 6.67 3.54 0.12
CA VAL A 44 5.62 4.47 0.59
C VAL A 44 5.09 5.30 -0.57
N ALA A 45 5.96 5.97 -1.33
CA ALA A 45 5.55 6.80 -2.47
C ALA A 45 4.80 6.00 -3.55
N TRP A 46 5.28 4.78 -3.83
CA TRP A 46 4.63 3.89 -4.80
C TRP A 46 3.24 3.42 -4.34
N LEU A 47 3.11 3.06 -3.06
CA LEU A 47 1.82 2.70 -2.46
C LEU A 47 0.85 3.88 -2.44
N THR A 48 1.32 5.11 -2.23
CA THR A 48 0.49 6.32 -2.27
C THR A 48 -0.06 6.61 -3.67
N ALA A 49 0.70 6.31 -4.71
CA ALA A 49 0.26 6.47 -6.10
C ALA A 49 -0.75 5.38 -6.53
N TRP A 50 -0.92 4.33 -5.73
CA TRP A 50 -1.83 3.24 -6.03
C TRP A 50 -3.27 3.62 -5.68
N ASN A 51 -4.02 4.01 -6.70
CA ASN A 51 -5.41 4.42 -6.58
C ASN A 51 -6.37 3.22 -6.69
N ASP A 52 -6.23 2.23 -5.80
CA ASP A 52 -7.19 1.13 -5.67
C ASP A 52 -8.18 1.45 -4.53
N PRO A 53 -9.51 1.45 -4.78
CA PRO A 53 -10.52 1.76 -3.76
C PRO A 53 -10.53 0.77 -2.58
N ARG A 54 -9.91 -0.40 -2.74
CA ARG A 54 -9.76 -1.42 -1.69
C ARG A 54 -8.58 -1.16 -0.77
N ILE A 55 -7.62 -0.33 -1.18
CA ILE A 55 -6.55 0.14 -0.28
C ILE A 55 -7.12 1.28 0.54
N PRO A 56 -7.35 1.09 1.85
CA PRO A 56 -8.19 2.02 2.58
C PRO A 56 -7.46 3.32 2.90
N LEU A 57 -8.27 4.38 2.97
CA LEU A 57 -7.91 5.74 3.36
C LEU A 57 -7.01 5.86 4.61
N ALA A 58 -7.04 4.87 5.52
CA ALA A 58 -6.22 4.83 6.73
C ALA A 58 -4.73 4.59 6.42
N ALA A 59 -4.43 3.76 5.42
CA ALA A 59 -3.07 3.62 4.89
C ALA A 59 -2.64 4.92 4.21
N ARG A 60 -3.53 5.56 3.44
CA ARG A 60 -3.25 6.88 2.84
C ARG A 60 -2.89 7.94 3.88
N LYS A 61 -3.62 8.05 5.00
CA LYS A 61 -3.29 8.99 6.09
C LYS A 61 -1.92 8.73 6.73
N GLU A 62 -1.54 7.47 6.92
CA GLU A 62 -0.20 7.12 7.45
C GLU A 62 0.91 7.35 6.42
N LEU A 63 0.63 7.13 5.13
CA LEU A 63 1.53 7.44 4.03
C LEU A 63 1.70 8.97 3.87
N GLU A 64 0.63 9.75 3.98
CA GLU A 64 0.64 11.22 3.91
C GLU A 64 1.41 11.85 5.09
N LYS A 65 1.32 11.28 6.30
CA LYS A 65 2.14 11.72 7.45
C LYS A 65 3.64 11.49 7.25
N ARG A 66 4.02 10.53 6.41
CA ARG A 66 5.41 10.09 6.19
C ARG A 66 5.96 10.55 4.85
N ALA A 67 5.12 11.06 3.96
CA ALA A 67 5.56 11.80 2.80
C ALA A 67 6.36 13.00 3.31
N PRO A 68 7.60 13.23 2.82
CA PRO A 68 8.32 14.44 3.18
C PRO A 68 7.43 15.60 2.80
N ALA A 69 7.27 16.57 3.70
CA ALA A 69 6.55 17.79 3.42
C ALA A 69 7.12 18.35 2.11
N VAL A 70 6.37 18.20 1.02
CA VAL A 70 6.62 19.00 -0.18
C VAL A 70 6.31 20.40 0.30
N ALA A 71 7.38 21.10 0.69
CA ALA A 71 7.36 22.51 0.97
C ALA A 71 6.71 23.16 -0.24
N ALA A 72 5.49 23.64 -0.05
CA ALA A 72 4.84 24.53 -0.98
C ALA A 72 5.80 25.71 -1.20
N ARG A 73 6.36 25.77 -2.39
CA ARG A 73 6.98 26.94 -2.99
C ARG A 73 6.25 27.22 -4.28
#